data_AF-A0AAD6GUG6-F1
#
_entry.id   AF-A0AAD6GUG6-F1
#
_cell.length_a   1.000
_cell.length_b   1.000
_cell.length_c   1.000
_cell.angle_alpha   90.00
_cell.angle_beta   90.00
_cell.angle_gamma   90.00
#
_symmetry.space_group_name_H-M   'P 1'
#
loop_
_entity.id
_entity.type
_entity.pdbx_description
1 polymer ?
#
loop_
_entity_poly.entity_id
_entity_poly.type
_entity_poly.pdbx_seq_one_letter_code
_entity_poly.pdbx_strand_id
1 'polypeptide(L)'
;MAKSTLEGLPPELLILILLGIPDLASLKSIVLSSPIFHQAYVTVRQEALCRIVKNQWGPLLGDAMAATRSRGLQFDAHKQEAIALLDTWRRKEEISDLALSSSIPIDEPSNLDEIFNLVHLHNVFHFFLNEYETKVPRPPWISNDQWENAILPIKLSHAEKHRFLRALCRLQICANIFGEYEHTTTEIVNHNHWSRGPEHDLCCDEEAYRVFFGTMPPWEFQEIGCLWAYFTTLFDHIYKKISAGLYDLVEKHATRVDWARELFEELPEDVQPPWWHGVDKLENVEKIWGFSKSLALMGPEFVYRLLHGTPLIQRDMVMLNGNDELWNSFPGMYITQENMVPLIYPADRHAVQDYERLWSTLPYIEQPNLGWRRMNLLPETPEQTFEDAIDLEGRDEALWSWGFAILDDERLAAWKAPLLEYRLAQFPHIPV
;
A
#
# COMPACT_ATOMS: atom_id res chain seq x y z
N MET A 1 37.36 -23.39 -40.03
CA MET A 1 35.93 -23.05 -39.88
C MET A 1 35.83 -22.08 -38.72
N ALA A 2 35.39 -20.83 -38.95
CA ALA A 2 35.15 -19.90 -37.85
C ALA A 2 33.96 -20.44 -37.05
N LYS A 3 34.11 -20.60 -35.73
CA LYS A 3 32.98 -20.90 -34.84
C LYS A 3 32.02 -19.72 -34.94
N SER A 4 30.78 -19.98 -35.37
CA SER A 4 29.70 -19.00 -35.25
C SER A 4 29.55 -18.70 -33.76
N THR A 5 29.97 -17.51 -33.36
CA THR A 5 29.76 -17.00 -32.00
C THR A 5 28.51 -16.14 -32.01
N LEU A 6 27.82 -16.09 -30.87
CA LEU A 6 26.65 -15.25 -30.67
C LEU A 6 26.96 -13.75 -30.90
N GLU A 7 28.22 -13.38 -30.68
CA GLU A 7 28.79 -12.05 -30.93
C GLU A 7 28.95 -11.71 -32.42
N GLY A 8 28.96 -12.71 -33.30
CA GLY A 8 29.02 -12.52 -34.75
C GLY A 8 27.65 -12.33 -35.42
N LEU A 9 26.57 -12.27 -34.63
CA LEU A 9 25.23 -12.02 -35.14
C LEU A 9 25.09 -10.56 -35.61
N PRO A 10 24.27 -10.30 -36.66
CA PRO A 10 23.90 -8.95 -37.03
C PRO A 10 23.25 -8.18 -35.85
N PRO A 11 23.46 -6.85 -35.77
CA PRO A 11 22.89 -6.01 -34.70
C PRO A 11 21.38 -6.18 -34.51
N GLU A 12 20.63 -6.42 -35.58
CA GLU A 12 19.18 -6.61 -35.55
C GLU A 12 18.80 -7.87 -34.78
N LEU A 13 19.57 -8.97 -34.92
CA LEU A 13 19.33 -10.20 -34.17
C LEU A 13 19.70 -10.04 -32.70
N LEU A 14 20.77 -9.30 -32.40
CA LEU A 14 21.14 -8.98 -31.02
C LEU A 14 20.06 -8.15 -30.32
N ILE A 15 19.49 -7.17 -31.02
CA ILE A 15 18.35 -6.37 -30.55
C ILE A 15 17.13 -7.27 -30.28
N LEU A 16 16.77 -8.16 -31.21
CA LEU A 16 15.64 -9.07 -31.01
C LEU A 16 15.84 -10.00 -29.80
N ILE A 17 17.07 -10.47 -29.58
CA ILE A 17 17.42 -11.24 -28.37
C ILE A 17 17.17 -10.40 -27.12
N LEU A 18 17.71 -9.18 -27.07
CA LEU A 18 17.57 -8.28 -25.91
C LEU A 18 16.10 -7.94 -25.61
N LEU A 19 15.29 -7.70 -26.65
CA LEU A 19 13.86 -7.40 -26.54
C LEU A 19 12.99 -8.62 -26.17
N GLY A 20 13.55 -9.83 -26.26
CA GLY A 20 12.89 -11.08 -25.88
C GLY A 20 13.19 -11.53 -24.45
N ILE A 21 14.04 -10.81 -23.70
CA ILE A 21 14.41 -11.18 -22.34
C ILE A 21 13.29 -10.79 -21.37
N PRO A 22 12.82 -11.74 -20.52
CA PRO A 22 11.64 -11.50 -19.69
C PRO A 22 11.93 -10.74 -18.39
N ASP A 23 13.18 -10.74 -17.91
CA ASP A 23 13.53 -10.25 -16.57
C ASP A 23 14.86 -9.48 -16.52
N LEU A 24 15.00 -8.65 -15.48
CA LEU A 24 16.15 -7.77 -15.29
C LEU A 24 17.46 -8.52 -15.01
N ALA A 25 17.41 -9.68 -14.33
CA ALA A 25 18.61 -10.43 -13.98
C ALA A 25 19.24 -11.09 -15.21
N SER A 26 18.40 -11.67 -16.07
CA SER A 26 18.80 -12.20 -17.38
C SER A 26 19.32 -11.10 -18.30
N LEU A 27 18.65 -9.93 -18.33
CA LEU A 27 19.08 -8.79 -19.14
C LEU A 27 20.44 -8.28 -18.66
N LYS A 28 20.62 -8.11 -17.35
CA LYS A 28 21.90 -7.72 -16.77
C LYS A 28 23.00 -8.72 -17.11
N SER A 29 22.71 -10.02 -17.01
CA SER A 29 23.69 -11.08 -17.28
C SER A 29 24.16 -11.07 -18.74
N ILE A 30 23.25 -10.93 -19.71
CA ILE A 30 23.64 -10.90 -21.13
C ILE A 30 24.42 -9.62 -21.47
N VAL A 31 23.98 -8.47 -20.93
CA VAL A 31 24.62 -7.16 -21.18
C VAL A 31 26.04 -7.14 -20.64
N LEU A 32 26.28 -7.75 -19.47
CA LEU A 32 27.60 -7.84 -18.87
C LEU A 32 28.50 -8.92 -19.49
N SER A 33 27.92 -9.86 -20.25
CA SER A 33 28.67 -10.98 -20.83
C SER A 33 29.53 -10.58 -22.03
N SER A 34 29.19 -9.50 -22.75
CA SER A 34 29.87 -9.09 -23.97
C SER A 34 29.75 -7.60 -24.26
N PRO A 35 30.83 -6.90 -24.69
CA PRO A 35 30.76 -5.52 -25.14
C PRO A 35 29.80 -5.28 -26.31
N ILE A 36 29.62 -6.26 -27.19
CA ILE A 36 28.73 -6.13 -28.36
C ILE A 36 27.26 -6.13 -27.90
N PHE A 37 26.91 -7.01 -26.95
CA PHE A 37 25.59 -6.98 -26.32
C PHE A 37 25.34 -5.70 -25.54
N HIS A 38 26.36 -5.19 -24.83
CA HIS A 38 26.25 -3.89 -24.17
C HIS A 38 25.97 -2.76 -25.18
N GLN A 39 26.68 -2.74 -26.31
CA GLN A 39 26.46 -1.72 -27.34
C GLN A 39 25.06 -1.81 -27.96
N ALA A 40 24.58 -3.02 -28.28
CA ALA A 40 23.22 -3.22 -28.77
C ALA A 40 22.17 -2.81 -27.73
N TYR A 41 22.41 -3.12 -26.45
CA TYR A 41 21.52 -2.73 -25.35
C TYR A 41 21.42 -1.22 -25.19
N VAL A 42 22.52 -0.47 -25.30
CA VAL A 42 22.48 1.00 -25.23
C VAL A 42 21.51 1.58 -26.27
N THR A 43 21.42 0.98 -27.46
CA THR A 43 20.50 1.41 -28.52
C THR A 43 19.03 1.16 -28.19
N VAL A 44 18.71 0.08 -27.48
CA VAL A 44 17.30 -0.32 -27.19
C VAL A 44 16.96 -0.31 -25.71
N ARG A 45 17.75 0.39 -24.90
CA ARG A 45 17.70 0.34 -23.43
C ARG A 45 16.30 0.61 -22.88
N GLN A 46 15.68 1.70 -23.33
CA GLN A 46 14.35 2.09 -22.87
C GLN A 46 13.30 1.08 -23.29
N GLU A 47 13.32 0.61 -24.54
CA GLU A 47 12.35 -0.37 -25.03
C GLU A 47 12.47 -1.71 -24.29
N ALA A 48 13.69 -2.23 -24.13
CA ALA A 48 13.95 -3.48 -23.43
C ALA A 48 13.48 -3.43 -21.97
N LEU A 49 13.80 -2.34 -21.25
CA LEU A 49 13.37 -2.17 -19.87
C LEU A 49 11.86 -1.94 -19.76
N CYS A 50 11.25 -1.18 -20.67
CA CYS A 50 9.81 -0.97 -20.72
C CYS A 50 9.06 -2.30 -20.88
N ARG A 51 9.53 -3.20 -21.76
CA ARG A 51 8.97 -4.56 -21.90
C ARG A 51 9.06 -5.36 -20.61
N ILE A 52 10.19 -5.32 -19.91
CA ILE A 52 10.35 -6.01 -18.62
C ILE A 52 9.36 -5.47 -17.59
N VAL A 53 9.23 -4.14 -17.48
CA VAL A 53 8.27 -3.50 -16.56
C VAL A 53 6.83 -3.89 -16.90
N LYS A 54 6.45 -3.88 -18.18
CA LYS A 54 5.12 -4.34 -18.63
C LYS A 54 4.87 -5.80 -18.24
N ASN A 55 5.87 -6.68 -18.38
CA ASN A 55 5.74 -8.08 -18.00
C ASN A 55 5.67 -8.28 -16.47
N GLN A 56 6.40 -7.47 -15.70
CA GLN A 56 6.42 -7.51 -14.24
C GLN A 56 5.07 -7.12 -13.64
N TRP A 57 4.49 -6.00 -14.10
CA TRP A 57 3.24 -5.48 -13.54
C TRP A 57 1.99 -6.08 -14.20
N GLY A 58 2.07 -6.49 -15.47
CA GLY A 58 0.95 -7.05 -16.20
C GLY A 58 -0.30 -6.16 -16.10
N PRO A 59 -1.46 -6.69 -15.66
CA PRO A 59 -2.69 -5.91 -15.51
C PRO A 59 -2.60 -4.73 -14.53
N LEU A 60 -1.66 -4.76 -13.57
CA LEU A 60 -1.50 -3.74 -12.54
C LEU A 60 -0.61 -2.56 -12.97
N LEU A 61 -0.14 -2.54 -14.23
CA LEU A 61 0.74 -1.48 -14.71
C LEU A 61 0.11 -0.09 -14.54
N GLY A 62 -1.18 0.06 -14.84
CA GLY A 62 -1.89 1.33 -14.66
C GLY A 62 -1.91 1.82 -13.21
N ASP A 63 -2.13 0.90 -12.25
CA ASP A 63 -2.09 1.24 -10.82
C ASP A 63 -0.67 1.61 -10.36
N ALA A 64 0.34 0.87 -10.83
CA ALA A 64 1.74 1.15 -10.50
C ALA A 64 2.22 2.49 -11.10
N MET A 65 1.76 2.83 -12.30
CA MET A 65 2.02 4.12 -12.93
C MET A 65 1.35 5.26 -12.18
N ALA A 66 0.09 5.10 -11.77
CA ALA A 66 -0.59 6.10 -10.94
C ALA A 66 0.13 6.28 -9.59
N ALA A 67 0.57 5.20 -8.93
CA ALA A 67 1.37 5.26 -7.71
C ALA A 67 2.71 5.97 -7.91
N THR A 68 3.36 5.78 -9.06
CA THR A 68 4.63 6.45 -9.39
C THR A 68 4.43 7.93 -9.68
N ARG A 69 3.42 8.27 -10.48
CA ARG A 69 3.14 9.64 -10.95
C ARG A 69 2.50 10.52 -9.87
N SER A 70 1.85 9.93 -8.86
CA SER A 70 1.24 10.69 -7.76
C SER A 70 2.24 11.21 -6.73
N ARG A 71 3.51 10.76 -6.78
CA ARG A 71 4.55 11.17 -5.83
C ARG A 71 4.68 12.70 -5.79
N GLY A 72 4.48 13.29 -4.61
CA GLY A 72 4.56 14.74 -4.39
C GLY A 72 3.28 15.51 -4.74
N LEU A 73 2.17 14.84 -5.06
CA LEU A 73 0.88 15.46 -5.33
C LEU A 73 -0.02 15.50 -4.08
N GLN A 74 0.50 16.02 -2.96
CA GLN A 74 -0.33 16.21 -1.77
C GLN A 74 -1.55 17.07 -2.10
N PHE A 75 -2.72 16.60 -1.70
CA PHE A 75 -4.01 17.13 -2.13
C PHE A 75 -4.21 18.60 -1.76
N ASP A 76 -3.80 19.01 -0.56
CA ASP A 76 -3.92 20.42 -0.12
C ASP A 76 -3.13 21.39 -1.04
N ALA A 77 -1.93 21.00 -1.46
CA ALA A 77 -1.04 21.84 -2.27
C ALA A 77 -1.27 21.70 -3.79
N HIS A 78 -1.67 20.53 -4.26
CA HIS A 78 -1.72 20.16 -5.68
C HIS A 78 -3.07 19.53 -6.08
N LYS A 79 -4.17 20.07 -5.54
CA LYS A 79 -5.52 19.51 -5.69
C LYS A 79 -5.89 19.22 -7.14
N GLN A 80 -5.65 20.17 -8.05
CA GLN A 80 -6.07 20.04 -9.46
C GLN A 80 -5.25 18.97 -10.20
N GLU A 81 -3.94 18.92 -9.96
CA GLU A 81 -3.04 17.92 -10.52
C GLU A 81 -3.36 16.52 -9.99
N ALA A 82 -3.64 16.40 -8.69
CA ALA A 82 -4.06 15.15 -8.07
C ALA A 82 -5.38 14.64 -8.68
N ILE A 83 -6.39 15.51 -8.81
CA ILE A 83 -7.68 15.17 -9.44
C ILE A 83 -7.48 14.77 -10.91
N ALA A 84 -6.67 15.51 -11.67
CA ALA A 84 -6.41 15.20 -13.07
C ALA A 84 -5.71 13.85 -13.25
N LEU A 85 -4.76 13.51 -12.37
CA LEU A 85 -4.10 12.20 -12.36
C LEU A 85 -5.09 11.08 -12.05
N LEU A 86 -5.93 11.26 -11.02
CA LEU A 86 -6.93 10.26 -10.63
C LEU A 86 -8.01 10.07 -11.72
N ASP A 87 -8.45 11.16 -12.37
CA ASP A 87 -9.39 11.08 -13.50
C ASP A 87 -8.78 10.33 -14.69
N THR A 88 -7.49 10.59 -14.99
CA THR A 88 -6.77 9.89 -16.05
C THR A 88 -6.60 8.40 -15.73
N TRP A 89 -6.26 8.07 -14.49
CA TRP A 89 -6.09 6.68 -14.03
C TRP A 89 -7.40 5.89 -14.11
N ARG A 90 -8.50 6.44 -13.58
CA ARG A 90 -9.79 5.74 -13.57
C ARG A 90 -10.40 5.61 -14.98
N ARG A 91 -10.11 6.56 -15.88
CA ARG A 91 -10.66 6.61 -17.26
C ARG A 91 -9.71 6.07 -18.33
N LYS A 92 -8.64 5.37 -17.96
CA LYS A 92 -7.62 4.88 -18.90
C LYS A 92 -8.21 4.11 -20.09
N GLU A 93 -9.21 3.25 -19.84
CA GLU A 93 -9.87 2.44 -20.86
C GLU A 93 -10.69 3.32 -21.81
N GLU A 94 -11.53 4.21 -21.26
CA GLU A 94 -12.30 5.19 -22.03
C GLU A 94 -11.40 6.08 -22.91
N ILE A 95 -10.29 6.56 -22.35
CA ILE A 95 -9.36 7.45 -23.07
C ILE A 95 -8.63 6.68 -24.19
N SER A 96 -8.24 5.43 -23.92
CA SER A 96 -7.62 4.54 -24.91
C SER A 96 -8.57 4.25 -26.08
N ASP A 97 -9.83 3.92 -25.78
CA ASP A 97 -10.86 3.60 -26.79
C ASP A 97 -11.21 4.80 -27.67
N LEU A 98 -11.20 6.01 -27.10
CA LEU A 98 -11.48 7.24 -27.84
C LEU A 98 -10.30 7.70 -28.72
N ALA A 99 -9.16 6.98 -28.70
CA ALA A 99 -7.93 7.35 -29.40
C ALA A 99 -7.57 8.84 -29.23
N LEU A 100 -7.89 9.41 -28.06
CA LEU A 100 -7.58 10.79 -27.75
C LEU A 100 -6.05 10.90 -27.72
N SER A 101 -5.52 11.50 -28.78
CA SER A 101 -4.10 11.71 -29.06
C SER A 101 -3.46 12.60 -28.00
N SER A 102 -3.31 12.09 -26.78
CA SER A 102 -2.33 12.64 -25.84
C SER A 102 -0.93 12.25 -26.34
N SER A 103 0.02 13.16 -26.21
CA SER A 103 1.41 12.94 -26.61
C SER A 103 2.16 11.96 -25.71
N ILE A 104 1.57 11.58 -24.56
CA ILE A 104 2.13 10.65 -23.58
C ILE A 104 1.14 9.50 -23.42
N PRO A 105 1.50 8.26 -23.80
CA PRO A 105 0.64 7.11 -23.57
C PRO A 105 0.35 6.97 -22.06
N ILE A 106 -0.93 6.88 -21.72
CA ILE A 106 -1.38 6.73 -20.32
C ILE A 106 -0.84 5.45 -19.72
N ASP A 107 -0.75 4.38 -20.53
CA ASP A 107 -0.35 3.03 -20.13
C ASP A 107 1.10 2.67 -20.50
N GLU A 108 1.94 3.67 -20.83
CA GLU A 108 3.37 3.43 -21.04
C GLU A 108 4.27 4.38 -20.24
N PRO A 109 5.39 3.86 -19.70
CA PRO A 109 6.44 4.70 -19.13
C PRO A 109 7.00 5.67 -20.18
N SER A 110 6.99 6.95 -19.85
CA SER A 110 7.41 8.06 -20.69
C SER A 110 8.93 8.16 -20.84
N ASN A 111 9.68 7.74 -19.82
CA ASN A 111 11.13 7.91 -19.76
C ASN A 111 11.81 6.84 -18.88
N LEU A 112 13.15 6.84 -18.87
CA LEU A 112 13.94 5.88 -18.08
C LEU A 112 13.77 6.04 -16.57
N ASP A 113 13.55 7.26 -16.07
CA ASP A 113 13.39 7.51 -14.63
C ASP A 113 12.07 6.90 -14.13
N GLU A 114 11.00 7.03 -14.90
CA GLU A 114 9.72 6.37 -14.63
C GLU A 114 9.85 4.84 -14.66
N ILE A 115 10.60 4.30 -15.63
CA ILE A 115 10.92 2.87 -15.68
C ILE A 115 11.67 2.43 -14.41
N PHE A 116 12.68 3.19 -13.98
CA PHE A 116 13.44 2.83 -12.76
C PHE A 116 12.59 2.93 -11.50
N ASN A 117 11.70 3.93 -11.41
CA ASN A 117 10.75 4.03 -10.31
C ASN A 117 9.78 2.83 -10.30
N LEU A 118 9.27 2.40 -11.45
CA LEU A 118 8.40 1.22 -11.55
C LEU A 118 9.12 -0.07 -11.16
N VAL A 119 10.39 -0.23 -11.55
CA VAL A 119 11.23 -1.36 -11.11
C VAL A 119 11.47 -1.31 -9.60
N HIS A 120 11.77 -0.13 -9.06
CA HIS A 120 11.95 0.06 -7.62
C HIS A 120 10.69 -0.32 -6.84
N LEU A 121 9.55 0.25 -7.23
CA LEU A 121 8.26 -0.01 -6.60
C LEU A 121 7.89 -1.50 -6.65
N HIS A 122 8.16 -2.17 -7.78
CA HIS A 122 7.94 -3.61 -7.91
C HIS A 122 8.77 -4.41 -6.90
N ASN A 123 10.04 -4.04 -6.70
CA ASN A 123 10.90 -4.69 -5.71
C ASN A 123 10.40 -4.45 -4.28
N VAL A 124 9.98 -3.23 -3.96
CA VAL A 124 9.38 -2.88 -2.66
C VAL A 124 8.12 -3.71 -2.41
N PHE A 125 7.24 -3.82 -3.40
CA PHE A 125 5.97 -4.53 -3.24
C PHE A 125 6.16 -6.04 -3.15
N HIS A 126 7.09 -6.60 -3.92
CA HIS A 126 7.45 -8.01 -3.81
C HIS A 126 8.14 -8.35 -2.48
N PHE A 127 8.87 -7.40 -1.87
CA PHE A 127 9.36 -7.59 -0.50
C PHE A 127 8.19 -7.82 0.46
N PHE A 128 7.17 -6.94 0.45
CA PHE A 128 6.00 -7.11 1.33
C PHE A 128 5.19 -8.36 1.03
N LEU A 129 5.05 -8.71 -0.25
CA LEU A 129 4.36 -9.93 -0.66
C LEU A 129 5.03 -11.18 -0.08
N ASN A 130 6.37 -11.25 -0.18
CA ASN A 130 7.16 -12.36 0.36
C ASN A 130 7.15 -12.37 1.89
N GLU A 131 7.24 -11.20 2.53
CA GLU A 131 7.13 -11.08 3.98
C GLU A 131 5.76 -11.56 4.46
N TYR A 132 4.67 -11.17 3.78
CA TYR A 132 3.32 -11.59 4.13
C TYR A 132 3.14 -13.12 4.03
N GLU A 133 3.74 -13.78 3.04
CA GLU A 133 3.74 -15.25 2.96
C GLU A 133 4.36 -15.91 4.21
N THR A 134 5.27 -15.23 4.91
CA THR A 134 5.96 -15.77 6.09
C THR A 134 5.45 -15.23 7.42
N LYS A 135 4.83 -14.05 7.43
CA LYS A 135 4.45 -13.27 8.63
C LYS A 135 3.02 -12.77 8.60
N VAL A 136 2.17 -13.33 7.74
CA VAL A 136 0.73 -13.03 7.74
C VAL A 136 0.19 -13.10 9.19
N PRO A 137 -0.59 -12.11 9.64
CA PRO A 137 -1.13 -12.13 10.99
C PRO A 137 -2.01 -13.36 11.21
N ARG A 138 -1.91 -13.94 12.41
CA ARG A 138 -2.67 -15.12 12.79
C ARG A 138 -4.16 -14.79 12.94
N PRO A 139 -5.07 -15.52 12.25
CA PRO A 139 -6.48 -15.40 12.50
C PRO A 139 -6.84 -15.75 13.96
N PRO A 140 -7.72 -14.98 14.61
CA PRO A 140 -8.17 -15.16 15.98
C PRO A 140 -8.51 -16.58 16.41
N TRP A 141 -9.23 -17.31 15.56
CA TRP A 141 -9.80 -18.62 15.82
C TRP A 141 -8.81 -19.78 15.60
N ILE A 142 -7.60 -19.49 15.12
CA ILE A 142 -6.56 -20.49 14.90
C ILE A 142 -5.55 -20.43 16.05
N SER A 143 -5.26 -21.57 16.68
CA SER A 143 -4.29 -21.63 17.77
C SER A 143 -2.87 -21.28 17.33
N ASN A 144 -2.05 -20.74 18.23
CA ASN A 144 -0.67 -20.35 17.90
C ASN A 144 0.18 -21.53 17.43
N ASP A 145 0.07 -22.68 18.09
CA ASP A 145 0.80 -23.90 17.74
C ASP A 145 0.46 -24.37 16.31
N GLN A 146 -0.82 -24.39 15.95
CA GLN A 146 -1.25 -24.72 14.59
C GLN A 146 -0.74 -23.71 13.57
N TRP A 147 -0.73 -22.43 13.91
CA TRP A 147 -0.31 -21.37 13.00
C TRP A 147 1.18 -21.47 12.67
N GLU A 148 2.02 -21.54 13.68
CA GLU A 148 3.49 -21.55 13.54
C GLU A 148 4.00 -22.87 12.93
N ASN A 149 3.40 -24.00 13.29
CA ASN A 149 3.94 -25.33 12.92
C ASN A 149 3.29 -25.98 11.70
N ALA A 150 2.06 -25.60 11.34
CA ALA A 150 1.30 -26.28 10.29
C ALA A 150 0.80 -25.39 9.15
N ILE A 151 0.70 -24.07 9.35
CA ILE A 151 0.13 -23.15 8.34
C ILE A 151 1.20 -22.25 7.72
N LEU A 152 2.11 -21.70 8.53
CA LEU A 152 3.20 -20.87 8.01
C LEU A 152 4.34 -21.71 7.40
N PRO A 153 5.00 -21.22 6.32
CA PRO A 153 4.60 -20.08 5.50
C PRO A 153 3.39 -20.41 4.61
N ILE A 154 2.54 -19.42 4.37
CA ILE A 154 1.46 -19.57 3.39
C ILE A 154 2.01 -19.38 1.98
N LYS A 155 1.39 -20.05 1.00
CA LYS A 155 1.61 -19.78 -0.42
C LYS A 155 0.39 -19.05 -0.95
N LEU A 156 0.55 -17.79 -1.34
CA LEU A 156 -0.56 -17.02 -1.90
C LEU A 156 -0.92 -17.56 -3.29
N SER A 157 -2.22 -17.62 -3.56
CA SER A 157 -2.76 -17.93 -4.88
C SER A 157 -2.43 -16.82 -5.88
N HIS A 158 -2.68 -17.04 -7.18
CA HIS A 158 -2.53 -15.97 -8.16
C HIS A 158 -3.46 -14.78 -7.88
N ALA A 159 -4.69 -15.04 -7.44
CA ALA A 159 -5.66 -13.99 -7.15
C ALA A 159 -5.31 -13.23 -5.87
N GLU A 160 -4.88 -13.92 -4.81
CA GLU A 160 -4.44 -13.28 -3.57
C GLU A 160 -3.23 -12.38 -3.82
N LYS A 161 -2.26 -12.83 -4.64
CA LYS A 161 -1.11 -12.02 -5.06
C LYS A 161 -1.56 -10.77 -5.82
N HIS A 162 -2.53 -10.91 -6.72
CA HIS A 162 -3.07 -9.79 -7.47
C HIS A 162 -3.77 -8.78 -6.56
N ARG A 163 -4.68 -9.23 -5.67
CA ARG A 163 -5.37 -8.36 -4.70
C ARG A 163 -4.38 -7.64 -3.78
N PHE A 164 -3.36 -8.36 -3.29
CA PHE A 164 -2.30 -7.81 -2.45
C PHE A 164 -1.51 -6.72 -3.19
N LEU A 165 -1.04 -6.97 -4.41
CA LEU A 165 -0.29 -5.99 -5.19
C LEU A 165 -1.16 -4.80 -5.61
N ARG A 166 -2.43 -5.02 -5.99
CA ARG A 166 -3.40 -3.95 -6.27
C ARG A 166 -3.58 -3.03 -5.07
N ALA A 167 -3.81 -3.62 -3.89
CA ALA A 167 -3.98 -2.87 -2.67
C ALA A 167 -2.70 -2.11 -2.28
N LEU A 168 -1.50 -2.65 -2.54
CA LEU A 168 -0.25 -1.91 -2.34
C LEU A 168 -0.14 -0.69 -3.26
N CYS A 169 -0.46 -0.84 -4.56
CA CYS A 169 -0.47 0.29 -5.49
C CYS A 169 -1.40 1.39 -4.99
N ARG A 170 -2.62 1.01 -4.59
CA ARG A 170 -3.64 1.98 -4.17
C ARG A 170 -3.36 2.59 -2.81
N LEU A 171 -2.79 1.83 -1.87
CA LEU A 171 -2.28 2.39 -0.63
C LEU A 171 -1.18 3.42 -0.91
N GLN A 172 -0.28 3.15 -1.86
CA GLN A 172 0.76 4.11 -2.24
C GLN A 172 0.18 5.37 -2.92
N ILE A 173 -0.83 5.23 -3.79
CA ILE A 173 -1.54 6.38 -4.37
C ILE A 173 -2.19 7.20 -3.25
N CYS A 174 -2.89 6.53 -2.34
CA CYS A 174 -3.53 7.16 -1.19
C CYS A 174 -2.52 7.91 -0.32
N ALA A 175 -1.40 7.28 0.01
CA ALA A 175 -0.35 7.90 0.82
C ALA A 175 0.28 9.11 0.12
N ASN A 176 0.51 9.04 -1.19
CA ASN A 176 1.10 10.15 -1.94
C ASN A 176 0.20 11.39 -2.03
N ILE A 177 -1.11 11.19 -2.15
CA ILE A 177 -2.09 12.27 -2.37
C ILE A 177 -2.71 12.75 -1.06
N PHE A 178 -3.15 11.80 -0.24
CA PHE A 178 -3.94 12.04 0.98
C PHE A 178 -3.15 11.77 2.27
N GLY A 179 -1.94 11.22 2.17
CA GLY A 179 -1.06 11.04 3.33
C GLY A 179 -0.46 12.36 3.80
N GLU A 180 0.11 12.33 5.01
CA GLU A 180 0.86 13.46 5.55
C GLU A 180 2.18 13.66 4.81
N TYR A 181 2.75 14.85 4.99
CA TYR A 181 4.11 15.11 4.52
C TYR A 181 5.10 14.28 5.31
N GLU A 182 6.08 13.70 4.61
CA GLU A 182 7.23 13.13 5.30
C GLU A 182 8.09 14.25 5.87
N HIS A 183 8.23 14.24 7.19
CA HIS A 183 9.11 15.12 7.92
C HIS A 183 10.50 14.53 7.99
N THR A 184 11.48 15.31 7.51
CA THR A 184 12.91 14.98 7.57
C THR A 184 13.67 15.86 8.55
N THR A 185 13.06 16.95 9.00
CA THR A 185 13.59 17.88 10.00
C THR A 185 12.45 18.41 10.88
N THR A 186 12.81 19.04 12.01
CA THR A 186 11.86 19.66 12.94
C THR A 186 11.50 21.11 12.57
N GLU A 187 12.14 21.69 11.54
CA GLU A 187 12.03 23.12 11.23
C GLU A 187 10.77 23.46 10.42
N ILE A 188 10.32 22.53 9.57
CA ILE A 188 9.18 22.74 8.66
C ILE A 188 8.21 21.58 8.82
N VAL A 189 7.14 21.82 9.58
CA VAL A 189 6.03 20.88 9.73
C VAL A 189 4.90 21.34 8.80
N ASN A 190 4.73 20.65 7.68
CA ASN A 190 3.59 20.81 6.80
C ASN A 190 2.59 19.69 7.06
N HIS A 191 1.30 20.01 6.99
CA HIS A 191 0.23 19.03 7.17
C HIS A 191 -0.64 18.99 5.92
N ASN A 192 -1.14 17.81 5.59
CA ASN A 192 -2.08 17.66 4.49
C ASN A 192 -3.51 17.85 5.01
N HIS A 193 -4.04 19.06 4.92
CA HIS A 193 -5.32 19.44 5.53
C HIS A 193 -6.57 19.02 4.76
N TRP A 194 -6.46 18.10 3.80
CA TRP A 194 -7.58 17.66 2.96
C TRP A 194 -8.77 17.09 3.74
N SER A 195 -8.55 16.55 4.94
CA SER A 195 -9.58 15.96 5.80
C SER A 195 -10.04 16.88 6.95
N ARG A 196 -9.49 18.10 7.09
CA ARG A 196 -9.88 19.03 8.16
C ARG A 196 -11.10 19.85 7.75
N GLY A 197 -12.29 19.33 8.05
CA GLY A 197 -13.53 20.11 8.06
C GLY A 197 -13.51 21.21 9.14
N PRO A 198 -14.45 22.18 9.11
CA PRO A 198 -14.64 23.12 10.22
C PRO A 198 -14.87 22.33 11.53
N GLU A 199 -14.34 22.83 12.65
CA GLU A 199 -13.98 22.16 13.92
C GLU A 199 -14.94 21.12 14.58
N HIS A 200 -16.10 20.80 13.99
CA HIS A 200 -17.01 19.77 14.48
C HIS A 200 -17.61 18.87 13.38
N ASP A 201 -17.19 19.01 12.12
CA ASP A 201 -17.65 18.18 11.02
C ASP A 201 -16.55 17.19 10.64
N LEU A 202 -16.74 15.91 10.98
CA LEU A 202 -15.89 14.79 10.56
C LEU A 202 -16.06 14.47 9.06
N CYS A 203 -16.66 15.39 8.29
CA CYS A 203 -16.95 15.20 6.89
C CYS A 203 -15.64 15.35 6.11
N CYS A 204 -15.14 14.23 5.59
CA CYS A 204 -14.08 14.21 4.58
C CYS A 204 -14.47 15.15 3.42
N ASP A 205 -13.49 15.73 2.72
CA ASP A 205 -13.77 16.41 1.45
C ASP A 205 -14.46 15.38 0.53
N GLU A 206 -15.78 15.56 0.30
CA GLU A 206 -16.61 14.73 -0.58
C GLU A 206 -15.94 14.54 -1.94
N GLU A 207 -15.18 15.55 -2.38
CA GLU A 207 -14.41 15.50 -3.61
C GLU A 207 -13.27 14.47 -3.54
N ALA A 208 -12.49 14.45 -2.46
CA ALA A 208 -11.44 13.46 -2.23
C ALA A 208 -12.03 12.03 -2.20
N TYR A 209 -13.20 11.88 -1.55
CA TYR A 209 -13.93 10.62 -1.57
C TYR A 209 -14.29 10.21 -3.01
N ARG A 210 -14.97 11.11 -3.72
CA ARG A 210 -15.50 10.85 -5.06
C ARG A 210 -14.39 10.50 -6.04
N VAL A 211 -13.27 11.23 -6.03
CA VAL A 211 -12.22 11.09 -7.05
C VAL A 211 -11.33 9.87 -6.87
N PHE A 212 -11.21 9.34 -5.66
CA PHE A 212 -10.39 8.16 -5.40
C PHE A 212 -11.24 6.95 -4.99
N PHE A 213 -11.98 7.05 -3.90
CA PHE A 213 -12.69 5.93 -3.31
C PHE A 213 -13.99 5.58 -4.04
N GLY A 214 -14.71 6.58 -4.56
CA GLY A 214 -15.89 6.36 -5.41
C GLY A 214 -15.58 5.64 -6.73
N THR A 215 -14.30 5.58 -7.13
CA THR A 215 -13.86 4.93 -8.38
C THR A 215 -13.51 3.46 -8.21
N MET A 216 -13.52 2.94 -6.96
CA MET A 216 -13.24 1.54 -6.67
C MET A 216 -14.44 0.85 -6.02
N PRO A 217 -14.74 -0.41 -6.41
CA PRO A 217 -15.72 -1.19 -5.68
C PRO A 217 -15.30 -1.39 -4.22
N PRO A 218 -16.25 -1.49 -3.27
CA PRO A 218 -15.94 -1.45 -1.84
C PRO A 218 -15.05 -2.59 -1.33
N TRP A 219 -15.01 -3.76 -1.98
CA TRP A 219 -14.07 -4.82 -1.57
C TRP A 219 -12.62 -4.44 -1.82
N GLU A 220 -12.32 -3.68 -2.87
CA GLU A 220 -10.94 -3.22 -3.13
C GLU A 220 -10.50 -2.18 -2.09
N PHE A 221 -11.44 -1.41 -1.53
CA PHE A 221 -11.16 -0.57 -0.36
C PHE A 221 -10.80 -1.42 0.87
N GLN A 222 -11.55 -2.50 1.13
CA GLN A 222 -11.27 -3.42 2.22
C GLN A 222 -9.92 -4.16 2.05
N GLU A 223 -9.49 -4.42 0.81
CA GLU A 223 -8.14 -4.95 0.52
C GLU A 223 -7.05 -3.98 0.99
N ILE A 224 -7.22 -2.67 0.77
CA ILE A 224 -6.30 -1.64 1.25
C ILE A 224 -6.29 -1.60 2.78
N GLY A 225 -7.46 -1.64 3.42
CA GLY A 225 -7.59 -1.70 4.88
C GLY A 225 -6.87 -2.91 5.49
N CYS A 226 -6.98 -4.10 4.87
CA CYS A 226 -6.25 -5.30 5.26
C CYS A 226 -4.72 -5.11 5.21
N LEU A 227 -4.21 -4.46 4.16
CA LEU A 227 -2.77 -4.19 4.07
C LEU A 227 -2.28 -3.17 5.08
N TRP A 228 -3.05 -2.10 5.30
CA TRP A 228 -2.73 -1.13 6.31
C TRP A 228 -2.67 -1.78 7.70
N ALA A 229 -3.66 -2.62 8.05
CA ALA A 229 -3.66 -3.35 9.31
C ALA A 229 -2.51 -4.36 9.41
N TYR A 230 -2.07 -4.93 8.29
CA TYR A 230 -0.84 -5.72 8.28
C TYR A 230 0.40 -4.85 8.57
N PHE A 231 0.50 -3.66 7.98
CA PHE A 231 1.65 -2.77 8.16
C PHE A 231 1.81 -2.30 9.61
N THR A 232 0.72 -2.08 10.34
CA THR A 232 0.79 -1.70 11.78
C THR A 232 1.51 -2.77 12.61
N THR A 233 1.46 -4.04 12.22
CA THR A 233 2.14 -5.14 12.92
C THR A 233 3.65 -5.21 12.68
N LEU A 234 4.18 -4.47 11.69
CA LEU A 234 5.59 -4.57 11.28
C LEU A 234 6.55 -3.80 12.20
N PHE A 235 6.03 -2.91 13.05
CA PHE A 235 6.85 -1.95 13.78
C PHE A 235 7.26 -2.38 15.20
N ASP A 236 6.65 -3.41 15.77
CA ASP A 236 6.89 -3.87 17.16
C ASP A 236 8.38 -3.99 17.52
N HIS A 237 9.14 -4.62 16.64
CA HIS A 237 10.56 -4.85 16.85
C HIS A 237 11.39 -3.56 16.73
N ILE A 238 10.92 -2.58 15.95
CA ILE A 238 11.52 -1.26 15.81
C ILE A 238 11.30 -0.47 17.10
N TYR A 239 10.07 -0.46 17.62
CA TYR A 239 9.76 0.23 18.88
C TYR A 239 10.57 -0.31 20.04
N LYS A 240 10.65 -1.64 20.19
CA LYS A 240 11.49 -2.28 21.22
C LYS A 240 12.96 -1.85 21.13
N LYS A 241 13.51 -1.74 19.91
CA LYS A 241 14.89 -1.28 19.69
C LYS A 241 15.05 0.21 20.01
N ILE A 242 14.13 1.05 19.57
CA ILE A 242 14.14 2.50 19.83
C ILE A 242 14.09 2.75 21.34
N SER A 243 13.11 2.17 22.03
CA SER A 243 12.96 2.34 23.48
C SER A 243 14.22 1.88 24.20
N ALA A 244 14.73 0.67 23.92
CA ALA A 244 15.95 0.17 24.55
C ALA A 244 17.18 1.07 24.28
N GLY A 245 17.33 1.56 23.05
CA GLY A 245 18.44 2.46 22.69
C GLY A 245 18.37 3.81 23.40
N LEU A 246 17.17 4.39 23.54
CA LEU A 246 16.98 5.64 24.27
C LEU A 246 17.22 5.47 25.77
N TYR A 247 16.75 4.37 26.37
CA TYR A 247 17.03 4.05 27.78
C TYR A 247 18.54 3.95 28.05
N ASP A 248 19.28 3.24 27.19
CA ASP A 248 20.74 3.09 27.29
C ASP A 248 21.49 4.43 27.12
N LEU A 249 21.04 5.29 26.20
CA LEU A 249 21.61 6.63 26.02
C LEU A 249 21.39 7.51 27.26
N VAL A 250 20.17 7.53 27.80
CA VAL A 250 19.84 8.29 29.01
C VAL A 250 20.64 7.77 30.21
N GLU A 251 20.76 6.45 30.39
CA GLU A 251 21.55 5.88 31.48
C GLU A 251 23.04 6.26 31.40
N LYS A 252 23.61 6.31 30.19
CA LYS A 252 25.03 6.64 29.95
C LYS A 252 25.35 8.12 30.12
N HIS A 253 24.44 9.00 29.73
CA HIS A 253 24.73 10.42 29.54
C HIS A 253 23.99 11.35 30.51
N ALA A 254 22.80 10.97 31.01
CA ALA A 254 22.02 11.85 31.88
C ALA A 254 22.53 11.79 33.33
N THR A 255 22.73 12.96 33.94
CA THR A 255 23.01 13.03 35.38
C THR A 255 21.73 12.82 36.18
N ARG A 256 21.73 11.89 37.14
CA ARG A 256 20.56 11.44 37.94
C ARG A 256 19.79 12.52 38.73
N VAL A 257 20.18 13.80 38.62
CA VAL A 257 19.77 14.83 39.58
C VAL A 257 18.43 15.48 39.20
N ASP A 258 18.05 15.57 37.92
CA ASP A 258 16.82 16.26 37.49
C ASP A 258 16.01 15.48 36.44
N TRP A 259 15.17 14.57 36.91
CA TRP A 259 14.15 13.83 36.14
C TRP A 259 12.99 14.72 35.65
N ALA A 260 13.02 16.01 35.97
CA ALA A 260 12.04 17.02 35.54
C ALA A 260 12.45 17.79 34.27
N ARG A 261 13.67 17.60 33.78
CA ARG A 261 14.21 18.30 32.60
C ARG A 261 14.01 17.47 31.33
N GLU A 262 13.94 18.11 30.17
CA GLU A 262 13.87 17.44 28.86
C GLU A 262 15.14 16.59 28.65
N LEU A 263 15.06 15.30 28.96
CA LEU A 263 16.22 14.39 29.11
C LEU A 263 17.07 14.29 27.84
N PHE A 264 16.48 14.59 26.70
CA PHE A 264 17.13 14.49 25.40
C PHE A 264 17.96 15.72 25.03
N GLU A 265 17.76 16.88 25.68
CA GLU A 265 18.58 18.07 25.48
C GLU A 265 20.01 17.91 26.04
N GLU A 266 20.22 16.98 26.96
CA GLU A 266 21.53 16.70 27.56
C GLU A 266 22.35 15.67 26.78
N LEU A 267 21.76 15.05 25.75
CA LEU A 267 22.46 14.08 24.92
C LEU A 267 23.46 14.76 23.96
N PRO A 268 24.55 14.08 23.57
CA PRO A 268 25.41 14.57 22.49
C PRO A 268 24.62 14.81 21.19
N GLU A 269 24.98 15.87 20.47
CA GLU A 269 24.26 16.35 19.27
C GLU A 269 24.09 15.26 18.19
N ASP A 270 25.07 14.35 18.04
CA ASP A 270 25.06 13.27 17.06
C ASP A 270 24.10 12.11 17.40
N VAL A 271 23.66 12.02 18.65
CA VAL A 271 22.72 10.99 19.13
C VAL A 271 21.45 11.58 19.72
N GLN A 272 21.28 12.89 19.65
CA GLN A 272 20.05 13.56 20.09
C GLN A 272 18.89 13.15 19.18
N PRO A 273 17.76 12.68 19.71
CA PRO A 273 16.57 12.45 18.91
C PRO A 273 16.01 13.78 18.38
N PRO A 274 15.39 13.80 17.19
CA PRO A 274 14.66 14.97 16.72
C PRO A 274 13.53 15.29 17.71
N TRP A 275 13.34 16.59 17.98
CA TRP A 275 12.27 17.04 18.87
C TRP A 275 10.92 16.63 18.30
N TRP A 276 10.12 15.94 19.12
CA TRP A 276 8.75 15.55 18.79
C TRP A 276 7.80 16.15 19.82
N HIS A 277 6.65 16.64 19.34
CA HIS A 277 5.57 17.21 20.15
C HIS A 277 5.05 16.19 21.19
N GLY A 278 5.73 16.08 22.33
CA GLY A 278 5.32 15.24 23.46
C GLY A 278 6.23 14.04 23.80
N VAL A 279 7.44 13.89 23.25
CA VAL A 279 8.46 12.90 23.68
C VAL A 279 9.72 13.66 24.10
N ASP A 280 9.51 14.63 24.97
CA ASP A 280 10.53 15.35 25.73
C ASP A 280 11.01 14.55 26.97
N LYS A 281 10.27 13.49 27.31
CA LYS A 281 10.47 12.68 28.52
C LYS A 281 10.49 11.19 28.22
N LEU A 282 11.23 10.46 29.05
CA LEU A 282 11.37 9.01 28.98
C LEU A 282 10.03 8.27 29.14
N GLU A 283 9.10 8.81 29.93
CA GLU A 283 7.74 8.27 30.09
C GLU A 283 6.92 8.27 28.79
N ASN A 284 7.26 9.16 27.84
CA ASN A 284 6.58 9.25 26.56
C ASN A 284 7.21 8.32 25.51
N VAL A 285 8.43 7.84 25.73
CA VAL A 285 9.07 6.81 24.88
C VAL A 285 8.25 5.52 24.87
N GLU A 286 7.56 5.23 25.98
CA GLU A 286 6.66 4.09 26.08
C GLU A 286 5.37 4.25 25.28
N LYS A 287 5.09 5.43 24.68
CA LYS A 287 3.91 5.67 23.85
C LYS A 287 4.17 5.57 22.35
N ILE A 288 5.44 5.37 21.94
CA ILE A 288 5.84 5.34 20.52
C ILE A 288 5.11 4.22 19.73
N TRP A 289 4.69 3.14 20.40
CA TRP A 289 3.91 2.07 19.76
C TRP A 289 2.56 2.55 19.21
N GLY A 290 2.00 3.64 19.77
CA GLY A 290 0.78 4.27 19.28
C GLY A 290 0.88 4.80 17.85
N PHE A 291 2.10 5.04 17.34
CA PHE A 291 2.30 5.59 16.00
C PHE A 291 2.13 4.58 14.87
N SER A 292 1.85 3.31 15.17
CA SER A 292 1.75 2.25 14.16
C SER A 292 0.77 2.61 13.04
N LYS A 293 -0.36 3.20 13.42
CA LYS A 293 -1.44 3.58 12.50
C LYS A 293 -1.03 4.71 11.56
N SER A 294 -0.42 5.78 12.07
CA SER A 294 0.05 6.92 11.28
C SER A 294 1.23 6.54 10.39
N LEU A 295 2.19 5.77 10.88
CA LEU A 295 3.33 5.31 10.09
C LEU A 295 2.91 4.35 8.96
N ALA A 296 1.90 3.49 9.19
CA ALA A 296 1.36 2.64 8.13
C ALA A 296 0.67 3.45 7.01
N LEU A 297 0.10 4.62 7.32
CA LEU A 297 -0.54 5.52 6.36
C LEU A 297 0.45 6.29 5.48
N MET A 298 1.71 6.40 5.89
CA MET A 298 2.78 6.98 5.07
C MET A 298 3.10 6.15 3.80
N GLY A 299 2.54 4.95 3.71
CA GLY A 299 2.54 4.13 2.49
C GLY A 299 3.69 3.12 2.39
N PRO A 300 3.59 2.17 1.44
CA PRO A 300 4.56 1.08 1.30
C PRO A 300 6.03 1.51 1.17
N GLU A 301 6.34 2.53 0.36
CA GLU A 301 7.73 2.97 0.18
C GLU A 301 8.35 3.54 1.47
N PHE A 302 7.55 4.27 2.26
CA PHE A 302 8.00 4.77 3.56
C PHE A 302 8.25 3.61 4.54
N VAL A 303 7.28 2.70 4.66
CA VAL A 303 7.40 1.51 5.53
C VAL A 303 8.61 0.67 5.14
N TYR A 304 8.86 0.50 3.84
CA TYR A 304 10.02 -0.25 3.35
C TYR A 304 11.33 0.40 3.77
N ARG A 305 11.47 1.72 3.62
CA ARG A 305 12.66 2.45 4.07
C ARG A 305 12.84 2.36 5.58
N LEU A 306 11.75 2.48 6.35
CA LEU A 306 11.77 2.35 7.80
C LEU A 306 12.28 0.96 8.22
N LEU A 307 11.78 -0.12 7.62
CA LEU A 307 12.20 -1.49 7.95
C LEU A 307 13.67 -1.77 7.61
N HIS A 308 14.22 -1.11 6.60
CA HIS A 308 15.61 -1.29 6.14
C HIS A 308 16.58 -0.23 6.70
N GLY A 309 16.08 0.73 7.48
CA GLY A 309 16.90 1.79 8.09
C GLY A 309 17.87 1.25 9.13
N THR A 310 18.94 2.00 9.39
CA THR A 310 19.77 1.77 10.58
C THR A 310 18.99 2.16 11.84
N PRO A 311 19.35 1.69 13.04
CA PRO A 311 18.61 2.01 14.26
C PRO A 311 18.41 3.51 14.51
N LEU A 312 19.39 4.36 14.16
CA LEU A 312 19.27 5.82 14.26
C LEU A 312 18.28 6.38 13.24
N ILE A 313 18.38 5.96 11.98
CA ILE A 313 17.42 6.38 10.93
C ILE A 313 16.00 5.94 11.31
N GLN A 314 15.84 4.72 11.84
CA GLN A 314 14.56 4.21 12.29
C GLN A 314 13.95 5.07 13.39
N ARG A 315 14.75 5.39 14.42
CA ARG A 315 14.34 6.29 15.50
C ARG A 315 13.87 7.63 14.95
N ASP A 316 14.69 8.26 14.10
CA ASP A 316 14.42 9.61 13.62
C ASP A 316 13.18 9.63 12.71
N MET A 317 13.04 8.64 11.81
CA MET A 317 11.85 8.50 10.97
C MET A 317 10.58 8.32 11.82
N VAL A 318 10.61 7.46 12.84
CA VAL A 318 9.47 7.23 13.74
C VAL A 318 9.13 8.48 14.53
N MET A 319 10.13 9.18 15.06
CA MET A 319 9.90 10.39 15.87
C MET A 319 9.45 11.58 15.02
N LEU A 320 9.95 11.75 13.80
CA LEU A 320 9.54 12.87 12.95
C LEU A 320 8.14 12.68 12.35
N ASN A 321 7.74 11.44 12.09
CA ASN A 321 6.52 11.13 11.32
C ASN A 321 5.42 10.45 12.16
N GLY A 322 5.74 10.04 13.39
CA GLY A 322 4.76 9.49 14.31
C GLY A 322 3.78 10.56 14.75
N ASN A 323 2.48 10.25 14.68
CA ASN A 323 1.45 11.18 15.11
C ASN A 323 0.32 10.42 15.81
N ASP A 324 -0.02 10.86 17.02
CA ASP A 324 -1.09 10.33 17.88
C ASP A 324 -2.40 11.15 17.75
N GLU A 325 -2.31 12.39 17.23
CA GLU A 325 -3.45 13.30 17.03
C GLU A 325 -4.16 13.07 15.69
N LEU A 326 -3.50 12.39 14.75
CA LEU A 326 -4.13 12.01 13.49
C LEU A 326 -4.93 10.73 13.68
N TRP A 327 -6.24 10.92 13.92
CA TRP A 327 -7.31 10.03 13.47
C TRP A 327 -6.93 8.54 13.51
N ASN A 328 -7.19 7.91 14.67
CA ASN A 328 -6.86 6.54 15.06
C ASN A 328 -7.36 5.39 14.14
N SER A 329 -7.58 5.60 12.85
CA SER A 329 -8.04 4.60 11.89
C SER A 329 -7.60 4.98 10.47
N PHE A 330 -7.11 4.00 9.70
CA PHE A 330 -7.05 4.08 8.23
C PHE A 330 -8.31 4.76 7.71
N PRO A 331 -8.22 5.79 6.82
CA PRO A 331 -9.28 6.76 6.55
C PRO A 331 -10.62 6.16 6.85
N GLY A 332 -11.05 6.41 8.09
CA GLY A 332 -12.34 5.97 8.59
C GLY A 332 -13.29 6.92 7.93
N MET A 333 -13.57 6.68 6.65
CA MET A 333 -14.49 7.50 5.92
C MET A 333 -15.80 7.31 6.66
N TYR A 334 -16.18 8.34 7.42
CA TYR A 334 -17.47 8.47 8.08
C TYR A 334 -18.52 8.71 6.99
N ILE A 335 -18.55 7.82 6.01
CA ILE A 335 -19.60 7.68 5.05
C ILE A 335 -20.72 7.05 5.86
N THR A 336 -21.47 7.92 6.53
CA THR A 336 -22.83 7.59 6.88
C THR A 336 -23.57 7.31 5.57
N GLN A 337 -24.67 6.55 5.64
CA GLN A 337 -25.52 6.33 4.48
C GLN A 337 -25.93 7.66 3.80
N GLU A 338 -25.96 8.75 4.57
CA GLU A 338 -26.26 10.12 4.11
C GLU A 338 -25.12 10.78 3.31
N ASN A 339 -23.86 10.36 3.53
CA ASN A 339 -22.66 10.88 2.88
C ASN A 339 -22.16 9.94 1.75
N MET A 340 -22.90 8.88 1.43
CA MET A 340 -22.56 8.01 0.30
C MET A 340 -22.63 8.78 -1.01
N VAL A 341 -21.47 9.07 -1.58
CA VAL A 341 -21.40 9.42 -3.00
C VAL A 341 -21.57 8.12 -3.79
N PRO A 342 -22.42 8.10 -4.84
CA PRO A 342 -22.57 6.94 -5.70
C PRO A 342 -21.23 6.46 -6.24
N LEU A 343 -21.14 5.16 -6.52
CA LEU A 343 -20.03 4.61 -7.28
C LEU A 343 -19.97 5.34 -8.62
N ILE A 344 -18.75 5.69 -9.03
CA ILE A 344 -18.47 6.33 -10.30
C ILE A 344 -17.56 5.45 -11.15
N TYR A 345 -17.55 5.69 -12.45
CA TYR A 345 -16.73 4.93 -13.39
C TYR A 345 -15.27 4.78 -12.92
N PRO A 346 -14.73 3.55 -12.88
CA PRO A 346 -15.32 2.31 -13.42
C PRO A 346 -16.16 1.48 -12.43
N ALA A 347 -16.26 1.88 -11.15
CA ALA A 347 -16.96 1.09 -10.13
C ALA A 347 -18.48 1.08 -10.27
N ASP A 348 -19.06 2.11 -10.89
CA ASP A 348 -20.50 2.22 -11.20
C ASP A 348 -21.06 1.03 -11.98
N ARG A 349 -20.24 0.32 -12.75
CA ARG A 349 -20.63 -0.92 -13.43
C ARG A 349 -21.17 -2.00 -12.49
N HIS A 350 -20.83 -1.94 -11.20
CA HIS A 350 -21.31 -2.87 -10.18
C HIS A 350 -22.64 -2.44 -9.56
N ALA A 351 -23.09 -1.20 -9.76
CA ALA A 351 -24.35 -0.66 -9.26
C ALA A 351 -25.57 -1.16 -10.07
N VAL A 352 -25.69 -2.48 -10.22
CA VAL A 352 -26.79 -3.16 -10.90
C VAL A 352 -27.62 -3.97 -9.90
N GLN A 353 -28.87 -4.31 -10.24
CA GLN A 353 -29.74 -5.13 -9.38
C GLN A 353 -29.26 -6.59 -9.27
N ASP A 354 -28.84 -7.18 -10.39
CA ASP A 354 -28.38 -8.58 -10.45
C ASP A 354 -26.84 -8.66 -10.37
N TYR A 355 -26.27 -8.03 -9.34
CA TYR A 355 -24.83 -7.85 -9.20
C TYR A 355 -24.09 -9.19 -8.98
N GLU A 356 -24.71 -10.18 -8.32
CA GLU A 356 -24.12 -11.51 -8.17
C GLU A 356 -23.96 -12.21 -9.52
N ARG A 357 -24.95 -12.11 -10.41
CA ARG A 357 -24.85 -12.64 -11.76
C ARG A 357 -23.76 -11.91 -12.55
N LEU A 358 -23.67 -10.58 -12.45
CA LEU A 358 -22.58 -9.83 -13.06
C LEU A 358 -21.23 -10.36 -12.57
N TRP A 359 -21.01 -10.47 -11.27
CA TRP A 359 -19.75 -10.97 -10.71
C TRP A 359 -19.41 -12.37 -11.20
N SER A 360 -20.40 -13.26 -11.34
CA SER A 360 -20.18 -14.61 -11.88
C SER A 360 -19.63 -14.64 -13.31
N THR A 361 -19.76 -13.54 -14.06
CA THR A 361 -19.20 -13.40 -15.42
C THR A 361 -17.83 -12.74 -15.47
N LEU A 362 -17.40 -12.10 -14.38
CA LEU A 362 -16.13 -11.36 -14.32
C LEU A 362 -14.96 -12.30 -14.01
N PRO A 363 -13.71 -11.91 -14.33
CA PRO A 363 -12.52 -12.58 -13.82
C PRO A 363 -12.48 -12.55 -12.28
N TYR A 364 -11.93 -13.58 -11.65
CA TYR A 364 -11.92 -13.73 -10.19
C TYR A 364 -11.21 -12.57 -9.44
N ILE A 365 -10.26 -11.90 -10.10
CA ILE A 365 -9.59 -10.70 -9.56
C ILE A 365 -10.49 -9.46 -9.49
N GLU A 366 -11.57 -9.43 -10.27
CA GLU A 366 -12.57 -8.34 -10.32
C GLU A 366 -13.81 -8.66 -9.49
N GLN A 367 -13.85 -9.82 -8.81
CA GLN A 367 -14.95 -10.23 -7.95
C GLN A 367 -14.60 -10.02 -6.47
N PRO A 368 -15.59 -9.71 -5.62
CA PRO A 368 -15.42 -9.82 -4.18
C PRO A 368 -15.23 -11.29 -3.77
N ASN A 369 -14.36 -11.55 -2.79
CA ASN A 369 -14.20 -12.88 -2.23
C ASN A 369 -15.37 -13.25 -1.28
N LEU A 370 -15.39 -14.51 -0.83
CA LEU A 370 -16.40 -15.02 0.10
C LEU A 370 -16.40 -14.26 1.44
N GLY A 371 -15.21 -13.88 1.93
CA GLY A 371 -15.06 -13.14 3.18
C GLY A 371 -15.83 -11.83 3.13
N TRP A 372 -15.55 -11.02 2.12
CA TRP A 372 -16.21 -9.74 1.89
C TRP A 372 -17.71 -9.91 1.69
N ARG A 373 -18.15 -10.82 0.80
CA ARG A 373 -19.58 -11.04 0.55
C ARG A 373 -20.36 -11.39 1.81
N ARG A 374 -19.81 -12.22 2.69
CA ARG A 374 -20.50 -12.64 3.91
C ARG A 374 -20.57 -11.53 4.96
N MET A 375 -19.53 -10.71 5.04
CA MET A 375 -19.38 -9.67 6.06
C MET A 375 -20.08 -8.36 5.69
N ASN A 376 -20.13 -8.02 4.40
CA ASN A 376 -20.51 -6.68 3.95
C ASN A 376 -21.75 -6.64 3.06
N LEU A 377 -22.45 -7.76 2.80
CA LEU A 377 -23.73 -7.74 2.08
C LEU A 377 -24.90 -7.95 3.03
N LEU A 378 -25.85 -7.02 3.04
CA LEU A 378 -27.16 -7.16 3.68
C LEU A 378 -27.96 -8.32 3.05
N PRO A 379 -28.96 -8.89 3.76
CA PRO A 379 -29.81 -9.92 3.19
C PRO A 379 -30.50 -9.43 1.90
N GLU A 380 -30.40 -10.21 0.83
CA GLU A 380 -30.91 -9.83 -0.50
C GLU A 380 -32.42 -9.55 -0.50
N THR A 381 -32.81 -8.48 -1.21
CA THR A 381 -34.19 -8.23 -1.61
C THR A 381 -34.29 -8.06 -3.14
N PRO A 382 -35.37 -8.50 -3.81
CA PRO A 382 -35.43 -8.62 -5.28
C PRO A 382 -35.24 -7.33 -6.08
N GLU A 383 -35.39 -6.17 -5.43
CA GLU A 383 -35.37 -4.84 -6.05
C GLU A 383 -34.09 -4.06 -5.71
N GLN A 384 -33.24 -4.62 -4.84
CA GLN A 384 -32.07 -3.96 -4.26
C GLN A 384 -30.97 -3.80 -5.30
N THR A 385 -30.39 -2.61 -5.39
CA THR A 385 -29.14 -2.42 -6.12
C THR A 385 -27.96 -2.89 -5.28
N PHE A 386 -26.79 -3.05 -5.89
CA PHE A 386 -25.57 -3.32 -5.12
C PHE A 386 -25.31 -2.25 -4.06
N GLU A 387 -25.50 -0.96 -4.37
CA GLU A 387 -25.28 0.14 -3.42
C GLU A 387 -26.21 0.05 -2.21
N ASP A 388 -27.46 -0.39 -2.41
CA ASP A 388 -28.40 -0.63 -1.33
C ASP A 388 -28.06 -1.89 -0.51
N ALA A 389 -27.35 -2.85 -1.11
CA ALA A 389 -27.03 -4.14 -0.51
C ALA A 389 -25.76 -4.12 0.36
N ILE A 390 -24.98 -3.05 0.34
CA ILE A 390 -23.73 -2.98 1.09
C ILE A 390 -23.99 -2.54 2.54
N ASP A 391 -23.55 -3.37 3.47
CA ASP A 391 -23.41 -3.02 4.88
C ASP A 391 -22.10 -2.25 5.10
N LEU A 392 -22.23 -0.93 5.26
CA LEU A 392 -21.14 -0.01 5.57
C LEU A 392 -20.91 0.17 7.07
N GLU A 393 -21.77 -0.40 7.92
CA GLU A 393 -21.62 -0.33 9.38
C GLU A 393 -20.63 -1.40 9.90
N GLY A 394 -20.34 -2.44 9.12
CA GLY A 394 -19.39 -3.52 9.39
C GLY A 394 -17.90 -3.12 9.40
N ARG A 395 -17.56 -2.03 10.10
CA ARG A 395 -16.22 -1.44 10.23
C ARG A 395 -15.48 -2.01 11.44
N ASP A 396 -15.14 -3.29 11.40
CA ASP A 396 -14.34 -3.90 12.45
C ASP A 396 -12.89 -4.03 11.98
N GLU A 397 -11.99 -3.19 12.53
CA GLU A 397 -10.53 -3.30 12.31
C GLU A 397 -10.03 -4.73 12.60
N ALA A 398 -10.72 -5.48 13.46
CA ALA A 398 -10.42 -6.87 13.70
C ALA A 398 -10.55 -7.73 12.43
N LEU A 399 -11.39 -7.36 11.46
CA LEU A 399 -11.50 -8.06 10.16
C LEU A 399 -10.29 -7.81 9.27
N TRP A 400 -9.81 -6.58 9.23
CA TRP A 400 -8.59 -6.23 8.49
C TRP A 400 -7.37 -6.97 9.03
N SER A 401 -7.31 -7.16 10.35
CA SER A 401 -6.15 -7.77 11.01
C SER A 401 -5.78 -9.15 10.44
N TRP A 402 -6.73 -9.95 9.96
CA TRP A 402 -6.46 -11.28 9.41
C TRP A 402 -6.59 -11.36 7.88
N GLY A 403 -6.77 -10.23 7.19
CA GLY A 403 -6.71 -10.16 5.72
C GLY A 403 -7.96 -10.65 4.99
N PHE A 404 -9.16 -10.50 5.58
CA PHE A 404 -10.38 -11.13 5.06
C PHE A 404 -10.74 -10.83 3.61
N ALA A 405 -10.37 -9.64 3.10
CA ALA A 405 -10.64 -9.22 1.73
C ALA A 405 -9.53 -9.64 0.74
N ILE A 406 -8.36 -10.02 1.25
CA ILE A 406 -7.23 -10.48 0.44
C ILE A 406 -7.35 -11.97 0.13
N LEU A 407 -7.68 -12.78 1.14
CA LEU A 407 -7.62 -14.23 1.08
C LEU A 407 -8.74 -14.86 0.22
N ASP A 408 -8.42 -15.90 -0.53
CA ASP A 408 -9.39 -16.56 -1.42
C ASP A 408 -10.41 -17.43 -0.68
N ASP A 409 -11.52 -17.69 -1.37
CA ASP A 409 -12.64 -18.49 -0.88
C ASP A 409 -12.18 -19.88 -0.40
N GLU A 410 -11.29 -20.54 -1.14
CA GLU A 410 -10.73 -21.84 -0.77
C GLU A 410 -9.94 -21.78 0.53
N ARG A 411 -9.19 -20.70 0.76
CA ARG A 411 -8.41 -20.51 1.98
C ARG A 411 -9.31 -20.24 3.17
N LEU A 412 -10.28 -19.35 3.01
CA LEU A 412 -11.27 -19.04 4.05
C LEU A 412 -12.05 -20.30 4.47
N ALA A 413 -12.42 -21.13 3.49
CA ALA A 413 -13.06 -22.41 3.75
C ALA A 413 -12.11 -23.40 4.46
N ALA A 414 -10.87 -23.54 4.00
CA ALA A 414 -9.87 -24.42 4.59
C ALA A 414 -9.54 -24.04 6.05
N TRP A 415 -9.52 -22.74 6.34
CA TRP A 415 -9.29 -22.19 7.68
C TRP A 415 -10.55 -22.16 8.55
N LYS A 416 -11.69 -22.60 8.01
CA LYS A 416 -13.00 -22.58 8.69
C LYS A 416 -13.31 -21.20 9.27
N ALA A 417 -13.08 -20.16 8.48
CA ALA A 417 -13.29 -18.78 8.89
C ALA A 417 -14.74 -18.60 9.38
N PRO A 418 -14.96 -18.13 10.62
CA PRO A 418 -16.29 -18.08 11.21
C PRO A 418 -17.02 -16.79 10.79
N LEU A 419 -17.21 -16.63 9.48
CA LEU A 419 -17.74 -15.41 8.86
C LEU A 419 -19.13 -15.02 9.40
N LEU A 420 -19.98 -16.00 9.71
CA LEU A 420 -21.31 -15.75 10.25
C LEU A 420 -21.29 -15.21 11.69
N GLU A 421 -20.37 -15.72 12.51
CA GLU A 421 -20.22 -15.35 13.92
C GLU A 421 -19.66 -13.93 14.07
N TYR A 422 -18.72 -13.53 13.19
CA TYR A 422 -18.25 -12.15 13.11
C TYR A 422 -19.36 -11.19 12.71
N ARG A 423 -20.17 -11.53 11.71
CA ARG A 423 -21.30 -10.69 11.28
C ARG A 423 -22.32 -10.47 12.41
N LEU A 424 -22.51 -11.46 13.27
CA LEU A 424 -23.43 -11.38 14.39
C LEU A 424 -22.80 -10.76 15.66
N ALA A 425 -21.57 -10.23 15.56
CA ALA A 425 -20.80 -9.69 16.68
C ALA A 425 -20.63 -10.66 17.86
N GLN A 426 -20.57 -11.97 17.58
CA GLN A 426 -20.47 -13.02 18.62
C GLN A 426 -19.03 -13.36 19.03
N PHE A 427 -18.03 -12.81 18.33
CA PHE A 427 -16.64 -12.88 18.78
C PHE A 427 -16.34 -11.72 19.75
N PRO A 428 -15.76 -11.99 20.93
CA PRO A 428 -15.24 -10.92 21.76
C PRO A 428 -14.16 -10.17 20.97
N HIS A 429 -14.27 -8.84 20.91
CA HIS A 429 -13.23 -7.98 20.37
C HIS A 429 -11.89 -8.41 20.97
N ILE A 430 -10.99 -8.85 20.10
CA ILE A 430 -9.62 -9.11 20.52
C ILE A 430 -8.97 -7.74 20.63
N PRO A 431 -8.46 -7.34 21.81
CA PRO A 431 -7.66 -6.14 21.90
C PRO A 431 -6.47 -6.32 20.96
N VAL A 432 -6.41 -5.48 19.93
CA VAL A 432 -5.27 -5.34 19.02
C VAL A 432 -4.08 -4.84 19.80
#